data_AF-A0A7W5AZK0-F1
#
_entry.id   AF-A0A7W5AZK0-F1
#
_cell.length_a   1.000
_cell.length_b   1.000
_cell.length_c   1.000
_cell.angle_alpha   90.00
_cell.angle_beta   90.00
_cell.angle_gamma   90.00
#
_symmetry.space_group_name_H-M   'P 1'
#
loop_
_entity.id
_entity.type
_entity.pdbx_description
1 polymer ?
#
loop_
_entity_poly.entity_id
_entity_poly.type
_entity_poly.pdbx_seq_one_letter_code
_entity_poly.pdbx_strand_id
1 'polypeptide(L)'
;MSMHSPNLQEHTIYQANTNMKQSMKSVRDHIHHVCKQHVNRYVRVETLDGDVFEGVIVHCDKGVLYLKMPGHAAPRGFTQNFHNDVILPLVLYELLVITLMLI
;
A
#
# COMPACT_ATOMS: atom_id res chain seq x y z
N MET A 1 -37.03 7.78 -28.75
CA MET A 1 -36.77 7.82 -27.30
C MET A 1 -35.29 7.47 -27.11
N SER A 2 -34.41 8.47 -27.08
CA SER A 2 -32.96 8.25 -26.91
C SER A 2 -32.49 9.22 -25.83
N MET A 3 -32.34 8.71 -24.61
CA MET A 3 -31.85 9.45 -23.45
C MET A 3 -30.38 9.82 -23.69
N HIS A 4 -30.09 11.11 -23.92
CA HIS A 4 -28.74 11.65 -23.87
C HIS A 4 -28.28 11.63 -22.41
N SER A 5 -27.38 10.71 -22.06
CA SER A 5 -26.71 10.73 -20.77
C SER A 5 -25.81 11.98 -20.68
N PRO A 6 -25.85 12.75 -19.58
CA PRO A 6 -24.99 13.91 -19.42
C PRO A 6 -23.52 13.46 -19.45
N ASN A 7 -22.76 14.09 -20.35
CA ASN A 7 -21.35 13.88 -20.57
C ASN A 7 -20.60 14.33 -19.29
N LEU A 8 -20.23 13.39 -18.42
CA LEU A 8 -19.30 13.64 -17.32
C LEU A 8 -17.93 13.93 -17.95
N GLN A 9 -17.66 15.19 -18.28
CA GLN A 9 -16.36 15.61 -18.79
C GLN A 9 -15.37 15.60 -17.63
N GLU A 10 -14.56 14.55 -17.54
CA GLU A 10 -13.42 14.49 -16.62
C GLU A 10 -12.42 15.60 -16.99
N HIS A 11 -12.40 16.67 -16.21
CA HIS A 11 -11.46 17.76 -16.41
C HIS A 11 -10.10 17.38 -15.82
N THR A 12 -9.11 17.13 -16.69
CA THR A 12 -7.74 16.85 -16.24
C THR A 12 -7.11 18.13 -15.70
N ILE A 13 -7.08 18.28 -14.37
CA ILE A 13 -6.49 19.45 -13.68
C ILE A 13 -4.96 19.46 -13.73
N TYR A 14 -4.35 18.29 -13.94
CA TYR A 14 -2.90 18.14 -14.01
C TYR A 14 -2.54 17.01 -14.96
N GLN A 15 -1.63 17.30 -15.89
CA GLN A 15 -1.01 16.31 -16.73
C GLN A 15 0.50 16.51 -16.66
N ALA A 16 1.21 15.50 -16.17
CA ALA A 16 2.67 15.52 -16.18
C ALA A 16 3.17 15.71 -17.62
N ASN A 17 4.21 16.52 -17.80
CA ASN A 17 4.82 16.67 -19.12
C ASN A 17 5.51 15.35 -19.55
N THR A 18 5.78 15.21 -20.84
CA THR A 18 6.33 13.97 -21.43
C THR A 18 7.70 13.60 -20.84
N ASN A 19 8.57 14.58 -20.62
CA ASN A 19 9.90 14.35 -20.06
C ASN A 19 9.82 13.78 -18.63
N MET A 20 8.95 14.36 -17.80
CA MET A 20 8.72 13.91 -16.43
C MET A 20 8.13 12.50 -16.40
N LYS A 21 7.16 12.18 -17.27
CA LYS A 21 6.65 10.81 -17.43
C LYS A 21 7.77 9.81 -17.75
N GLN A 22 8.65 10.15 -18.69
CA GLN A 22 9.77 9.29 -19.10
C GLN A 22 10.76 9.08 -17.95
N SER A 23 11.13 10.15 -17.25
CA SER A 23 12.05 10.10 -16.11
C SER A 23 11.47 9.27 -14.97
N MET A 24 10.21 9.51 -14.59
CA MET A 24 9.56 8.73 -13.53
C MET A 24 9.42 7.25 -13.89
N LYS A 25 9.15 6.94 -15.16
CA LYS A 25 9.13 5.55 -15.63
C LYS A 25 10.51 4.91 -15.50
N SER A 26 11.55 5.60 -15.95
CA SER A 26 12.94 5.10 -15.87
C SER A 26 13.38 4.85 -14.42
N VAL A 27 13.03 5.76 -13.51
CA VAL A 27 13.29 5.59 -12.06
C VAL A 27 12.52 4.40 -11.50
N ARG A 28 11.24 4.23 -11.86
CA ARG A 28 10.43 3.09 -11.43
C ARG A 28 11.03 1.77 -11.92
N ASP A 29 11.45 1.71 -13.19
CA ASP A 29 12.04 0.51 -13.79
C ASP A 29 13.37 0.15 -13.10
N HIS A 30 14.20 1.16 -12.79
CA HIS A 30 15.44 0.97 -12.04
C HIS A 30 15.18 0.45 -10.62
N ILE A 31 14.28 1.07 -9.86
CA ILE A 31 13.93 0.63 -8.50
C ILE A 31 13.37 -0.79 -8.53
N HIS A 32 12.47 -1.09 -9.47
CA HIS A 32 11.92 -2.44 -9.63
C HIS A 32 13.02 -3.47 -9.89
N HIS A 33 14.01 -3.15 -10.73
CA HIS A 33 15.17 -4.02 -10.96
C HIS A 33 15.96 -4.28 -9.68
N VAL A 34 16.32 -3.22 -8.94
CA VAL A 34 17.05 -3.32 -7.68
C VAL A 34 16.27 -4.15 -6.66
N CYS A 35 15.00 -3.83 -6.42
CA CYS A 35 14.16 -4.57 -5.48
C CYS A 35 14.06 -6.05 -5.85
N LYS A 36 13.95 -6.38 -7.16
CA LYS A 36 13.92 -7.77 -7.64
C LYS A 36 15.21 -8.54 -7.30
N GLN A 37 16.37 -7.89 -7.34
CA GLN A 37 17.65 -8.51 -6.96
C GLN A 37 17.79 -8.71 -5.44
N HIS A 38 17.02 -7.96 -4.65
CA HIS A 38 17.07 -7.97 -3.19
C HIS A 38 15.82 -8.59 -2.53
N VAL A 39 14.96 -9.27 -3.29
CA VAL A 39 13.82 -10.03 -2.74
C VAL A 39 14.31 -11.06 -1.73
N ASN A 40 13.57 -11.23 -0.63
CA ASN A 40 13.89 -12.09 0.49
C ASN A 40 15.20 -11.75 1.22
N ARG A 41 15.73 -10.54 1.03
CA ARG A 41 16.88 -10.02 1.79
C ARG A 41 16.45 -8.91 2.74
N TYR A 42 17.12 -8.83 3.87
CA TYR A 42 16.98 -7.72 4.82
C TYR A 42 17.64 -6.47 4.25
N VAL A 43 16.91 -5.36 4.22
CA VAL A 43 17.32 -4.09 3.64
C VAL A 43 16.89 -2.93 4.53
N ARG A 44 17.55 -1.79 4.35
CA ARG A 44 17.14 -0.49 4.86
C ARG A 44 16.71 0.38 3.68
N VAL A 45 15.52 0.96 3.76
CA VAL A 45 14.93 1.82 2.73
C VAL A 45 14.70 3.20 3.31
N GLU A 46 15.12 4.24 2.61
CA GLU A 46 14.95 5.63 2.99
C GLU A 46 14.02 6.31 1.98
N THR A 47 12.98 7.00 2.46
CA THR A 47 12.04 7.75 1.61
C THR A 47 12.60 9.14 1.32
N LEU A 48 11.99 9.83 0.34
CA LEU A 48 12.36 11.22 0.03
C LEU A 48 12.10 12.18 1.19
N ASP A 49 11.19 11.82 2.09
CA ASP A 49 10.86 12.58 3.30
C ASP A 49 11.85 12.33 4.45
N GLY A 50 12.81 11.41 4.26
CA GLY A 50 13.82 11.03 5.25
C GLY A 50 13.38 9.92 6.20
N ASP A 51 12.20 9.32 6.00
CA ASP A 51 11.75 8.19 6.80
C ASP A 51 12.54 6.94 6.43
N VAL A 52 12.94 6.18 7.46
CA VAL A 52 13.76 4.97 7.30
C VAL A 52 12.98 3.74 7.74
N PHE A 53 12.90 2.75 6.86
CA PHE A 53 12.26 1.46 7.10
C PHE A 53 13.24 0.32 6.94
N GLU A 54 13.29 -0.58 7.91
CA GLU A 54 14.13 -1.77 7.86
C GLU A 54 13.27 -3.04 7.83
N GLY A 55 13.58 -3.95 6.93
CA GLY A 55 12.79 -5.16 6.76
C GLY A 55 13.21 -6.02 5.58
N VAL A 56 12.45 -7.08 5.33
CA VAL A 56 12.68 -8.01 4.22
C VAL A 56 11.81 -7.61 3.04
N ILE A 57 12.41 -7.45 1.85
CA ILE A 57 11.64 -7.22 0.63
C ILE A 57 10.84 -8.48 0.30
N VAL A 58 9.52 -8.38 0.35
CA VAL A 58 8.60 -9.47 -0.04
C VAL A 58 8.29 -9.37 -1.53
N HIS A 59 8.00 -8.16 -2.00
CA HIS A 59 7.57 -7.92 -3.37
C HIS A 59 7.77 -6.46 -3.78
N CYS A 60 7.88 -6.19 -5.08
CA CYS A 60 7.86 -4.84 -5.62
C CYS A 60 7.12 -4.87 -6.97
N ASP A 61 6.04 -4.11 -7.11
CA ASP A 61 5.29 -4.00 -8.37
C ASP A 61 4.74 -2.59 -8.56
N LYS A 62 4.73 -2.10 -9.81
CA LYS A 62 4.16 -0.80 -10.22
C LYS A 62 4.60 0.42 -9.39
N GLY A 63 5.77 0.35 -8.75
CA GLY A 63 6.28 1.41 -7.87
C GLY A 63 5.82 1.30 -6.42
N VAL A 64 5.17 0.20 -6.04
CA VAL A 64 4.83 -0.14 -4.65
C VAL A 64 5.83 -1.18 -4.15
N LEU A 65 6.48 -0.89 -3.02
CA LEU A 65 7.42 -1.79 -2.36
C LEU A 65 6.78 -2.41 -1.12
N TYR A 66 6.75 -3.73 -1.06
CA TYR A 66 6.21 -4.49 0.07
C TYR A 66 7.37 -4.98 0.95
N LEU A 67 7.45 -4.43 2.16
CA LEU A 67 8.46 -4.76 3.16
C LEU A 67 7.81 -5.50 4.33
N LYS A 68 8.35 -6.68 4.66
CA LYS A 68 8.06 -7.36 5.91
C LYS A 68 9.01 -6.85 6.97
N MET A 69 8.53 -6.00 7.86
CA MET A 69 9.31 -5.50 8.98
C MET A 69 9.40 -6.58 10.07
N PRO A 70 10.57 -6.82 10.69
CA PRO A 70 10.66 -7.66 11.87
C PRO A 70 9.83 -6.99 12.96
N GLY A 71 8.98 -7.76 13.65
CA GLY A 71 8.12 -7.24 14.72
C GLY A 71 8.95 -6.67 15.88
N HIS A 72 9.34 -5.42 15.76
CA HIS A 72 9.93 -4.63 16.82
C HIS A 72 9.01 -3.45 17.04
N ALA A 73 8.50 -3.37 18.26
CA ALA A 73 7.84 -2.20 18.81
C ALA A 73 8.78 -0.99 18.70
N ALA A 74 8.76 -0.31 17.56
CA ALA A 74 9.40 0.99 17.42
C ALA A 74 8.42 2.04 17.98
N PRO A 75 8.81 2.79 19.02
CA PRO A 75 8.00 3.90 19.49
C PRO A 75 8.15 5.03 18.46
N ARG A 76 6.99 5.55 18.03
CA ARG A 76 6.78 6.77 17.23
C ARG A 76 6.36 6.54 15.78
N GLY A 77 5.03 6.58 15.62
CA GLY A 77 4.37 7.37 14.59
C GLY A 77 4.06 6.62 13.30
N PHE A 78 2.76 6.41 13.05
CA PHE A 78 2.11 6.09 11.77
C PHE A 78 1.69 4.67 11.42
N THR A 79 1.89 3.65 12.24
CA THR A 79 1.05 2.44 12.10
C THR A 79 0.67 1.90 13.47
N GLN A 80 -0.64 1.85 13.73
CA GLN A 80 -1.13 1.11 14.87
C GLN A 80 -0.79 -0.36 14.69
N ASN A 81 -0.16 -0.87 15.74
CA ASN A 81 0.08 -2.26 16.04
C ASN A 81 -1.20 -3.09 15.81
N PHE A 82 -1.38 -3.61 14.60
CA PHE A 82 -2.29 -4.71 14.32
C PHE A 82 -1.47 -5.89 13.80
N HIS A 83 -0.60 -6.43 14.66
CA HIS A 83 -0.38 -7.87 14.67
C HIS A 83 -1.72 -8.54 15.02
N ASN A 84 -2.60 -8.65 14.03
CA ASN A 84 -3.80 -9.45 14.09
C ASN A 84 -3.97 -10.13 12.73
N ASP A 85 -3.17 -11.16 12.48
CA ASP A 85 -3.63 -12.33 11.73
C ASP A 85 -4.76 -13.03 12.53
N VAL A 86 -5.82 -12.28 12.83
CA VAL A 86 -6.99 -12.74 13.58
C VAL A 86 -8.20 -12.36 12.74
N ILE A 87 -8.44 -13.18 11.73
CA ILE A 87 -9.73 -13.27 11.02
C ILE A 87 -10.72 -13.93 12.00
N LEU A 88 -11.01 -13.33 13.15
CA LEU A 88 -11.90 -13.96 14.14
C LEU A 88 -12.76 -13.06 15.05
N PRO A 89 -12.65 -11.71 15.14
CA PRO A 89 -13.58 -10.96 15.98
C PRO A 89 -14.93 -10.67 15.30
N LEU A 90 -14.97 -10.44 13.98
CA LEU A 90 -16.23 -10.04 13.31
C LEU A 90 -17.25 -11.18 13.29
N VAL A 91 -16.84 -12.41 12.95
CA VAL A 91 -17.78 -13.56 12.93
C VAL A 91 -18.30 -13.85 14.34
N LEU A 92 -17.43 -13.80 15.36
CA LEU A 92 -17.84 -13.97 16.76
C LEU A 92 -18.76 -12.84 17.24
N TYR A 93 -18.48 -11.59 16.86
CA TYR A 93 -19.30 -10.43 17.23
C TYR A 93 -20.69 -10.48 16.59
N GLU A 94 -20.79 -10.76 15.29
CA GLU A 94 -22.07 -10.90 14.59
C GLU A 94 -22.93 -12.02 15.20
N LEU A 95 -22.33 -13.19 15.47
CA LEU A 95 -23.03 -14.30 16.13
C LEU A 95 -23.48 -13.96 17.56
N LEU A 96 -22.64 -13.24 18.33
CA LEU A 96 -22.99 -12.78 19.67
C LEU A 96 -24.21 -11.85 19.62
N VAL A 97 -24.20 -10.85 18.74
CA VAL A 97 -25.31 -9.88 18.59
C VAL A 97 -26.59 -10.57 18.16
N ILE A 98 -26.52 -11.49 17.20
CA ILE A 98 -27.69 -12.28 16.79
C ILE A 98 -28.22 -13.10 17.97
N THR A 99 -27.36 -13.71 18.77
CA THR A 99 -27.76 -14.49 19.96
C THR A 99 -28.40 -13.62 21.03
N LEU A 100 -27.88 -12.40 21.26
CA LEU A 100 -28.39 -11.45 22.24
C LEU A 100 -29.71 -10.78 21.83
N MET A 101 -29.99 -10.70 20.53
CA MET A 101 -31.27 -10.21 19.99
C MET A 101 -32.34 -11.33 19.90
N LEU A 102 -31.93 -12.59 19.98
CA LEU A 102 -32.84 -13.75 19.96
C LEU A 102 -33.32 -14.17 21.37
N ILE A 103 -32.64 -13.71 22.42
CA ILE A 103 -33.00 -13.89 23.84
C ILE A 103 -33.73 -12.64 24.34
#